data_AF-A0A9D5ENF8-F1
#
_entry.id   AF-A0A9D5ENF8-F1
#
_cell.length_a   1.000
_cell.length_b   1.000
_cell.length_c   1.000
_cell.angle_alpha   90.00
_cell.angle_beta   90.00
_cell.angle_gamma   90.00
#
_symmetry.space_group_name_H-M   'P 1'
#
loop_
_entity.id
_entity.type
_entity.pdbx_description
1 polymer ?
#
loop_
_entity_poly.entity_id
_entity_poly.type
_entity_poly.pdbx_seq_one_letter_code
_entity_poly.pdbx_strand_id
1 'polypeptide(L)'
;MPPQVYPGATPPGSPLPPNTLPPVRPTIPLQPNGLPTPANPNVITPGQANPYPLPLQNPIAQPQEVPLPQPENKFSLNARDVTLKRVSGGWQIWGGFKLLRDFGDRENDARNALRVYKDLRPTEWVTIGSPKPIVEYGLIDGRPPTTLMPTKEDPNNPNVVPTGGNSTGPVVTGAGASLVIPIDLRTVRVEAVRGVWCLRDDENIHFNFGPVKADAEQALAVIRRYGFNRIGVVGQPTPVMSYFFVSSDELLPAKVDKGPFARAALQAQIDGLTRVGIPIAGVGFVGEMVRIDPRKLDVRKDGGDWVVASGADVLGRFGPSEWIARDAARTLSDGRFTEFCKVGSAGLTFFLVNGKAPTRVPFTVQGRRFDPTAMKVQQFGGHWAVTDNGRHLFDCVSAEEGETLIRVVKNFGFDQLCHLGPSSKVGVSFLAKGQ
;
A
#
# COMPACT_ATOMS: atom_id res chain seq x y z
N MET A 1 36.71 31.03 46.27
CA MET A 1 35.63 30.92 45.25
C MET A 1 34.32 30.66 45.98
N PRO A 2 33.27 31.45 45.75
CA PRO A 2 32.07 31.50 46.59
C PRO A 2 31.03 30.43 46.20
N PRO A 3 30.11 30.07 47.12
CA PRO A 3 28.98 29.19 46.81
C PRO A 3 27.86 29.95 46.09
N GLN A 4 27.32 29.34 45.02
CA GLN A 4 26.18 29.86 44.28
C GLN A 4 24.87 29.68 45.05
N VAL A 5 24.10 30.77 45.12
CA VAL A 5 22.75 30.87 45.67
C VAL A 5 21.75 30.68 44.51
N TYR A 6 20.84 29.72 44.62
CA TYR A 6 19.69 29.57 43.71
C TYR A 6 18.47 30.34 44.26
N PRO A 7 17.77 31.14 43.45
CA PRO A 7 16.57 31.85 43.90
C PRO A 7 15.27 31.04 43.67
N GLY A 8 14.44 31.00 44.71
CA GLY A 8 13.04 31.41 44.66
C GLY A 8 12.03 30.53 43.92
N ALA A 9 11.32 29.69 44.67
CA ALA A 9 10.07 29.07 44.27
C ALA A 9 8.92 30.10 44.21
N THR A 10 8.12 30.06 43.14
CA THR A 10 6.86 30.80 42.98
C THR A 10 5.69 30.09 43.69
N PRO A 11 4.76 30.84 44.33
CA PRO A 11 3.59 30.26 44.99
C PRO A 11 2.46 29.88 44.00
N PRO A 12 1.59 28.93 44.37
CA PRO A 12 0.47 28.48 43.53
C PRO A 12 -0.71 29.47 43.54
N GLY A 13 -1.21 29.77 42.34
CA GLY A 13 -2.37 30.63 42.10
C GLY A 13 -3.71 29.99 42.50
N SER A 14 -4.63 30.88 42.85
CA SER A 14 -5.96 30.72 43.44
C SER A 14 -7.02 30.01 42.57
N PRO A 15 -8.18 29.60 43.14
CA PRO A 15 -9.16 28.73 42.49
C PRO A 15 -10.16 29.46 41.57
N LEU A 16 -10.66 28.72 40.58
CA LEU A 16 -11.71 29.13 39.63
C LEU A 16 -13.13 29.01 40.24
N PRO A 17 -14.09 29.85 39.81
CA PRO A 17 -15.50 29.79 40.25
C PRO A 17 -16.33 28.72 39.50
N PRO A 18 -17.50 28.32 40.04
CA PRO A 18 -18.37 27.30 39.44
C PRO A 18 -19.47 27.87 38.53
N ASN A 19 -20.03 26.98 37.70
CA ASN A 19 -21.30 27.05 36.97
C ASN A 19 -21.41 27.91 35.70
N THR A 20 -21.64 27.23 34.57
CA THR A 20 -22.78 27.52 33.67
C THR A 20 -23.22 26.24 32.95
N LEU A 21 -24.50 25.86 33.13
CA LEU A 21 -25.21 24.81 32.40
C LEU A 21 -25.41 25.19 30.91
N PRO A 22 -25.45 24.23 29.97
CA PRO A 22 -25.80 24.49 28.59
C PRO A 22 -27.33 24.58 28.37
N PRO A 23 -27.80 25.35 27.37
CA PRO A 23 -29.22 25.57 27.11
C PRO A 23 -29.89 24.38 26.39
N VAL A 24 -31.16 24.19 26.75
CA VAL A 24 -32.13 23.26 26.18
C VAL A 24 -32.38 23.57 24.70
N ARG A 25 -32.33 22.54 23.84
CA ARG A 25 -32.70 22.65 22.42
C ARG A 25 -34.22 22.67 22.23
N PRO A 26 -34.76 23.50 21.32
CA PRO A 26 -36.18 23.48 20.97
C PRO A 26 -36.54 22.29 20.08
N THR A 27 -37.69 21.71 20.39
CA THR A 27 -38.39 20.60 19.71
C THR A 27 -38.85 21.05 18.31
N ILE A 28 -38.48 20.29 17.28
CA ILE A 28 -38.96 20.49 15.90
C ILE A 28 -40.32 19.77 15.76
N PRO A 29 -41.39 20.42 15.28
CA PRO A 29 -42.65 19.75 15.00
C PRO A 29 -42.58 18.92 13.71
N LEU A 30 -43.07 17.69 13.81
CA LEU A 30 -43.32 16.76 12.69
C LEU A 30 -44.34 17.36 11.71
N GLN A 31 -43.97 17.48 10.44
CA GLN A 31 -44.91 17.71 9.34
C GLN A 31 -45.47 16.38 8.81
N PRO A 32 -46.77 16.30 8.51
CA PRO A 32 -47.39 15.09 7.96
C PRO A 32 -47.21 14.98 6.44
N ASN A 33 -47.04 13.73 6.00
CA ASN A 33 -46.93 13.23 4.63
C ASN A 33 -47.94 13.83 3.64
N GLY A 34 -47.44 14.38 2.53
CA GLY A 34 -48.21 14.61 1.30
C GLY A 34 -48.07 13.43 0.34
N LEU A 35 -49.19 12.85 -0.10
CA LEU A 35 -49.25 11.83 -1.15
C LEU A 35 -48.85 12.41 -2.52
N PRO A 36 -48.17 11.63 -3.39
CA PRO A 36 -47.98 12.00 -4.79
C PRO A 36 -49.23 11.66 -5.63
N THR A 37 -49.68 12.62 -6.44
CA THR A 37 -50.68 12.47 -7.50
C THR A 37 -50.14 11.68 -8.70
N PRO A 38 -50.96 10.84 -9.37
CA PRO A 38 -50.55 10.12 -10.57
C PRO A 38 -50.49 11.05 -11.79
N ALA A 39 -49.35 11.03 -12.49
CA ALA A 39 -49.13 11.76 -13.73
C ALA A 39 -49.79 11.07 -14.94
N ASN A 40 -50.38 11.90 -15.80
CA ASN A 40 -51.07 11.55 -17.04
C ASN A 40 -50.19 10.81 -18.07
N PRO A 41 -50.79 9.93 -18.90
CA PRO A 41 -50.09 9.28 -20.01
C PRO A 41 -49.88 10.25 -21.19
N ASN A 42 -48.63 10.30 -21.65
CA ASN A 42 -48.17 11.15 -22.74
C ASN A 42 -48.68 10.67 -24.11
N VAL A 43 -49.12 11.64 -24.90
CA VAL A 43 -49.51 11.54 -26.31
C VAL A 43 -48.29 11.25 -27.17
N ILE A 44 -48.33 10.17 -27.95
CA ILE A 44 -47.27 9.81 -28.92
C ILE A 44 -47.51 10.62 -30.21
N THR A 45 -46.55 11.47 -30.57
CA THR A 45 -46.53 12.16 -31.87
C THR A 45 -45.56 11.42 -32.80
N PRO A 46 -45.98 10.85 -33.94
CA PRO A 46 -45.09 10.19 -34.88
C PRO A 46 -44.57 11.18 -35.93
N GLY A 47 -43.25 11.27 -36.07
CA GLY A 47 -42.63 11.88 -37.26
C GLY A 47 -41.47 12.82 -37.00
N GLN A 48 -40.36 12.34 -36.44
CA GLN A 48 -39.06 12.97 -36.64
C GLN A 48 -38.01 11.89 -36.91
N ALA A 49 -37.45 11.94 -38.12
CA ALA A 49 -36.33 11.13 -38.55
C ALA A 49 -35.12 11.45 -37.67
N ASN A 50 -34.61 10.43 -36.97
CA ASN A 50 -33.44 10.53 -36.10
C ASN A 50 -32.19 10.67 -36.98
N PRO A 51 -31.43 11.78 -36.94
CA PRO A 51 -30.10 11.82 -37.52
C PRO A 51 -29.19 10.91 -36.69
N TYR A 52 -28.49 10.00 -37.35
CA TYR A 52 -27.51 9.11 -36.74
C TYR A 52 -26.56 9.91 -35.82
N PRO A 53 -26.43 9.55 -34.53
CA PRO A 53 -25.42 10.18 -33.69
C PRO A 53 -24.04 9.86 -34.26
N LEU A 54 -23.31 10.89 -34.65
CA LEU A 54 -21.89 10.78 -34.98
C LEU A 54 -21.20 10.04 -33.83
N PRO A 55 -20.29 9.09 -34.11
CA PRO A 55 -19.56 8.40 -33.07
C PRO A 55 -18.84 9.44 -32.21
N LEU A 56 -19.11 9.44 -30.90
CA LEU A 56 -18.40 10.28 -29.95
C LEU A 56 -16.91 10.00 -30.11
N GLN A 57 -16.22 10.95 -30.74
CA GLN A 57 -14.79 10.98 -30.87
C GLN A 57 -14.23 10.89 -29.45
N ASN A 58 -13.55 9.78 -29.14
CA ASN A 58 -12.90 9.61 -27.84
C ASN A 58 -12.01 10.84 -27.64
N PRO A 59 -12.26 11.71 -26.63
CA PRO A 59 -11.31 12.75 -26.32
C PRO A 59 -10.05 12.04 -25.88
N ILE A 60 -9.05 12.01 -26.76
CA ILE A 60 -7.68 11.65 -26.43
C ILE A 60 -7.36 12.51 -25.21
N ALA A 61 -7.09 11.87 -24.07
CA ALA A 61 -6.97 12.52 -22.79
C ALA A 61 -5.85 13.57 -22.89
N GLN A 62 -6.21 14.82 -23.13
CA GLN A 62 -5.25 15.91 -23.07
C GLN A 62 -4.74 15.96 -21.63
N PRO A 63 -3.42 16.08 -21.40
CA PRO A 63 -2.85 16.16 -20.06
C PRO A 63 -3.57 17.26 -19.28
N GLN A 64 -4.40 16.87 -18.30
CA GLN A 64 -4.99 17.83 -17.39
C GLN A 64 -3.93 18.19 -16.36
N GLU A 65 -3.76 19.49 -16.09
CA GLU A 65 -2.96 19.98 -14.97
C GLU A 65 -3.65 19.65 -13.65
N VAL A 66 -3.68 18.36 -13.30
CA VAL A 66 -4.19 17.88 -12.02
C VAL A 66 -3.10 18.18 -10.98
N PRO A 67 -3.36 19.02 -9.97
CA PRO A 67 -2.41 19.26 -8.90
C PRO A 67 -2.17 17.96 -8.13
N LEU A 68 -0.91 17.66 -7.84
CA LEU A 68 -0.54 16.46 -7.10
C LEU A 68 -0.71 16.68 -5.59
N PRO A 69 -1.30 15.73 -4.85
CA PRO A 69 -1.45 15.81 -3.40
C PRO A 69 -0.12 16.01 -2.65
N GLN A 70 0.94 15.37 -3.13
CA GLN A 70 2.28 15.46 -2.58
C GLN A 70 3.31 15.75 -3.68
N PRO A 71 4.42 16.44 -3.35
CA PRO A 71 5.56 16.56 -4.25
C PRO A 71 6.09 15.19 -4.67
N GLU A 72 6.39 15.05 -5.95
CA GLU A 72 6.93 13.80 -6.50
C GLU A 72 8.37 13.58 -6.00
N ASN A 73 8.67 12.37 -5.51
CA ASN A 73 10.04 11.98 -5.17
C ASN A 73 10.81 11.59 -6.45
N LYS A 74 11.17 12.59 -7.25
CA LYS A 74 11.89 12.40 -8.52
C LYS A 74 13.39 12.37 -8.31
N PHE A 75 14.07 11.55 -9.10
CA PHE A 75 15.51 11.67 -9.27
C PHE A 75 15.91 11.52 -10.74
N SER A 76 16.93 12.26 -11.15
CA SER A 76 17.50 12.15 -12.49
C SER A 76 18.11 10.77 -12.70
N LEU A 77 17.83 10.18 -13.85
CA LEU A 77 18.31 8.87 -14.24
C LEU A 77 18.76 8.94 -15.69
N ASN A 78 19.98 8.50 -15.98
CA ASN A 78 20.41 8.27 -17.36
C ASN A 78 20.29 6.78 -17.65
N ALA A 79 19.37 6.41 -18.55
CA ALA A 79 19.14 5.02 -18.91
C ALA A 79 20.41 4.29 -19.40
N ARG A 80 21.37 5.00 -20.01
CA ARG A 80 22.66 4.40 -20.45
C ARG A 80 23.53 3.95 -19.29
N ASP A 81 23.47 4.68 -18.18
CA ASP A 81 24.27 4.43 -16.97
C ASP A 81 23.65 3.39 -16.04
N VAL A 82 22.44 2.89 -16.38
CA VAL A 82 21.80 1.79 -15.66
C VAL A 82 22.57 0.49 -15.95
N THR A 83 23.13 -0.10 -14.91
CA THR A 83 23.93 -1.33 -14.98
C THR A 83 23.43 -2.37 -13.99
N LEU A 84 23.52 -3.65 -14.37
CA LEU A 84 23.25 -4.78 -13.50
C LEU A 84 24.57 -5.31 -12.94
N LYS A 85 24.68 -5.39 -11.61
CA LYS A 85 25.88 -5.85 -10.91
C LYS A 85 25.53 -6.96 -9.93
N ARG A 86 26.46 -7.89 -9.73
CA ARG A 86 26.39 -8.87 -8.64
C ARG A 86 27.26 -8.40 -7.49
N VAL A 87 26.64 -8.03 -6.36
CA VAL A 87 27.30 -7.43 -5.19
C VAL A 87 26.92 -8.24 -3.95
N SER A 88 27.91 -8.70 -3.17
CA SER A 88 27.68 -9.46 -1.93
C SER A 88 26.76 -10.68 -2.09
N GLY A 89 26.78 -11.31 -3.27
CA GLY A 89 25.95 -12.46 -3.61
C GLY A 89 24.58 -12.13 -4.20
N GLY A 90 24.12 -10.87 -4.10
CA GLY A 90 22.85 -10.40 -4.66
C GLY A 90 23.00 -9.68 -6.01
N TRP A 91 21.93 -9.69 -6.81
CA TRP A 91 21.79 -8.96 -8.07
C TRP A 91 21.18 -7.60 -7.81
N GLN A 92 21.87 -6.55 -8.23
CA GLN A 92 21.49 -5.17 -7.97
C GLN A 92 21.52 -4.34 -9.26
N ILE A 93 20.52 -3.47 -9.42
CA ILE A 93 20.49 -2.47 -10.50
C ILE A 93 20.99 -1.14 -9.94
N TRP A 94 21.97 -0.56 -10.64
CA TRP A 94 22.61 0.70 -10.29
C TRP A 94 22.43 1.71 -11.41
N GLY A 95 22.02 2.94 -11.08
CA GLY A 95 22.04 4.10 -11.98
C GLY A 95 23.24 4.97 -11.63
N GLY A 96 24.36 4.77 -12.32
CA GLY A 96 25.64 5.37 -11.92
C GLY A 96 26.09 4.87 -10.54
N PHE A 97 26.15 5.78 -9.55
CA PHE A 97 26.51 5.47 -8.16
C PHE A 97 25.31 5.23 -7.24
N LYS A 98 24.07 5.39 -7.73
CA LYS A 98 22.86 5.18 -6.93
C LYS A 98 22.33 3.76 -7.10
N LEU A 99 22.18 3.04 -6.00
CA LEU A 99 21.45 1.76 -5.99
C LEU A 99 19.96 2.06 -6.27
N LEU A 100 19.43 1.50 -7.35
CA LEU A 100 18.01 1.63 -7.70
C LEU A 100 17.19 0.53 -7.05
N ARG A 101 17.68 -0.72 -7.12
CA ARG A 101 16.95 -1.88 -6.60
C ARG A 101 17.88 -3.06 -6.34
N ASP A 102 17.60 -3.80 -5.28
CA ASP A 102 18.21 -5.10 -4.96
C ASP A 102 17.20 -6.23 -5.22
N PHE A 103 17.62 -7.24 -5.96
CA PHE A 103 16.81 -8.40 -6.35
C PHE A 103 17.19 -9.66 -5.58
N GLY A 104 18.21 -9.61 -4.72
CA GLY A 104 18.74 -10.79 -4.05
C GLY A 104 19.30 -11.80 -5.05
N ASP A 105 18.92 -13.06 -4.92
CA ASP A 105 19.34 -14.15 -5.80
C ASP A 105 18.58 -14.21 -7.14
N ARG A 106 17.60 -13.32 -7.37
CA ARG A 106 16.69 -13.36 -8.54
C ARG A 106 17.28 -12.70 -9.79
N GLU A 107 18.25 -13.36 -10.41
CA GLU A 107 18.96 -12.86 -11.60
C GLU A 107 18.01 -12.53 -12.77
N ASN A 108 17.09 -13.43 -13.10
CA ASN A 108 16.19 -13.27 -14.24
C ASN A 108 15.29 -12.04 -14.09
N ASP A 109 14.77 -11.82 -12.89
CA ASP A 109 13.96 -10.66 -12.55
C ASP A 109 14.76 -9.36 -12.66
N ALA A 110 16.02 -9.38 -12.20
CA ALA A 110 16.93 -8.24 -12.32
C ALA A 110 17.26 -7.91 -13.79
N ARG A 111 17.47 -8.92 -14.63
CA ARG A 111 17.68 -8.74 -16.08
C ARG A 111 16.42 -8.19 -16.77
N ASN A 112 15.24 -8.67 -16.38
CA ASN A 112 13.97 -8.18 -16.91
C ASN A 112 13.72 -6.72 -16.51
N ALA A 113 13.96 -6.36 -15.26
CA ALA A 113 13.88 -4.97 -14.82
C ALA A 113 14.91 -4.08 -15.54
N LEU A 114 16.14 -4.55 -15.75
CA LEU A 114 17.14 -3.81 -16.55
C LEU A 114 16.62 -3.53 -17.97
N ARG A 115 15.97 -4.50 -18.62
CA ARG A 115 15.35 -4.29 -19.94
C ARG A 115 14.30 -3.19 -19.89
N VAL A 116 13.43 -3.18 -18.87
CA VAL A 116 12.44 -2.11 -18.68
C VAL A 116 13.10 -0.73 -18.60
N TYR A 117 14.15 -0.56 -17.80
CA TYR A 117 14.88 0.72 -17.73
C TYR A 117 15.49 1.14 -19.07
N LYS A 118 16.03 0.18 -19.84
CA LYS A 118 16.65 0.45 -21.16
C LYS A 118 15.61 0.73 -22.25
N ASP A 119 14.43 0.12 -22.14
CA ASP A 119 13.30 0.29 -23.06
C ASP A 119 12.63 1.64 -22.86
N LEU A 120 12.28 1.97 -21.60
CA LEU A 120 11.62 3.24 -21.24
C LEU A 120 12.51 4.47 -21.45
N ARG A 121 13.84 4.30 -21.41
CA ARG A 121 14.85 5.36 -21.47
C ARG A 121 14.51 6.62 -20.65
N PRO A 122 14.15 6.46 -19.36
CA PRO A 122 13.77 7.61 -18.54
C PRO A 122 14.94 8.58 -18.37
N THR A 123 14.64 9.88 -18.36
CA THR A 123 15.51 10.95 -17.86
C THR A 123 15.27 11.21 -16.37
N GLU A 124 14.07 10.87 -15.90
CA GLU A 124 13.64 11.00 -14.51
C GLU A 124 12.95 9.72 -14.07
N TRP A 125 13.18 9.29 -12.84
CA TRP A 125 12.51 8.16 -12.23
C TRP A 125 11.81 8.59 -10.96
N VAL A 126 10.60 8.08 -10.76
CA VAL A 126 9.74 8.46 -9.63
C VAL A 126 9.21 7.20 -8.96
N THR A 127 9.14 7.22 -7.63
CA THR A 127 8.56 6.15 -6.81
C THR A 127 7.36 6.66 -6.02
N ILE A 128 6.35 5.82 -5.88
CA ILE A 128 5.18 6.05 -5.02
C ILE A 128 5.07 4.88 -4.05
N GLY A 129 4.83 5.17 -2.78
CA GLY A 129 4.77 4.19 -1.70
C GLY A 129 5.92 4.36 -0.71
N SER A 130 5.58 4.47 0.56
CA SER A 130 6.54 4.50 1.68
C SER A 130 6.16 3.48 2.76
N PRO A 131 7.13 2.77 3.38
CA PRO A 131 8.59 2.86 3.22
C PRO A 131 9.15 2.07 2.04
N LYS A 132 8.34 1.24 1.38
CA LYS A 132 8.72 0.49 0.18
C LYS A 132 7.93 1.01 -1.02
N PRO A 133 8.58 1.25 -2.17
CA PRO A 133 7.88 1.61 -3.40
C PRO A 133 6.86 0.54 -3.78
N ILE A 134 5.62 0.96 -4.00
CA ILE A 134 4.52 0.11 -4.47
C ILE A 134 4.44 0.17 -6.00
N VAL A 135 4.62 1.36 -6.56
CA VAL A 135 4.63 1.59 -8.00
C VAL A 135 5.65 2.66 -8.37
N GLU A 136 6.23 2.51 -9.56
CA GLU A 136 7.25 3.42 -10.08
C GLU A 136 6.88 3.89 -11.49
N TYR A 137 7.53 4.93 -11.97
CA TYR A 137 7.41 5.31 -13.37
C TYR A 137 8.61 6.14 -13.82
N GLY A 138 8.88 6.04 -15.11
CA GLY A 138 9.86 6.88 -15.79
C GLY A 138 9.18 8.05 -16.48
N LEU A 139 9.88 9.18 -16.57
CA LEU A 139 9.54 10.29 -17.45
C LEU A 139 10.73 10.57 -18.40
N ILE A 140 10.42 11.03 -19.61
CA ILE A 140 11.37 11.53 -20.61
C ILE A 140 11.08 13.01 -20.77
N ASP A 141 11.98 13.86 -20.27
CA ASP A 141 11.84 15.32 -20.29
C ASP A 141 10.48 15.79 -19.74
N GLY A 142 10.08 15.26 -18.57
CA GLY A 142 8.81 15.55 -17.93
C GLY A 142 7.56 14.92 -18.55
N ARG A 143 7.70 14.09 -19.60
CA ARG A 143 6.59 13.41 -20.29
C ARG A 143 6.62 11.90 -20.10
N PRO A 144 5.47 11.22 -20.12
CA PRO A 144 5.44 9.76 -20.06
C PRO A 144 6.08 9.13 -21.31
N PRO A 145 6.84 8.04 -21.16
CA PRO A 145 7.28 7.22 -22.29
C PRO A 145 6.04 6.71 -23.05
N THR A 146 5.95 7.05 -24.34
CA THR A 146 4.86 6.59 -25.20
C THR A 146 5.32 5.37 -25.99
N THR A 147 4.68 4.23 -25.78
CA THR A 147 4.90 3.03 -26.61
C THR A 147 4.22 3.25 -27.97
N LEU A 148 5.01 3.26 -29.04
CA LEU A 148 4.49 3.07 -30.40
C LEU A 148 4.59 1.57 -30.68
N MET A 149 3.53 0.81 -30.42
CA MET A 149 3.51 -0.60 -30.82
C MET A 149 3.83 -0.67 -32.32
N PRO A 150 4.76 -1.53 -32.77
CA PRO A 150 5.00 -1.71 -34.19
C PRO A 150 3.67 -2.14 -34.81
N THR A 151 3.10 -1.25 -35.63
CA THR A 151 1.88 -1.56 -36.38
C THR A 151 2.20 -2.83 -37.15
N LYS A 152 1.42 -3.89 -36.92
CA LYS A 152 1.56 -5.16 -37.61
C LYS A 152 1.54 -4.86 -39.12
N GLU A 153 2.72 -4.84 -39.75
CA GLU A 153 2.88 -4.52 -41.16
C GLU A 153 1.97 -5.47 -41.93
N ASP A 154 1.01 -4.89 -42.65
CA ASP A 154 0.07 -5.63 -43.45
C ASP A 154 0.87 -6.28 -44.60
N PRO A 155 1.08 -7.61 -44.61
CA PRO A 155 2.04 -8.25 -45.52
C PRO A 155 1.63 -8.17 -47.00
N ASN A 156 0.47 -7.58 -47.31
CA ASN A 156 -0.10 -7.49 -48.64
C ASN A 156 -0.02 -6.10 -49.31
N ASN A 157 0.61 -5.09 -48.70
CA ASN A 157 0.72 -3.78 -49.34
C ASN A 157 2.17 -3.42 -49.76
N PRO A 158 2.61 -3.81 -50.98
CA PRO A 158 3.96 -3.53 -51.47
C PRO A 158 4.22 -2.06 -51.84
N ASN A 159 3.28 -1.13 -51.60
CA ASN A 159 3.36 0.25 -52.11
C ASN A 159 3.44 1.36 -51.04
N VAL A 160 3.66 1.05 -49.77
CA VAL A 160 3.86 2.10 -48.76
C VAL A 160 5.31 2.56 -48.76
N VAL A 161 5.59 3.64 -49.50
CA VAL A 161 6.86 4.37 -49.41
C VAL A 161 6.89 5.10 -48.06
N PRO A 162 7.86 4.81 -47.17
CA PRO A 162 7.93 5.45 -45.85
C PRO A 162 8.28 6.92 -46.04
N THR A 163 7.29 7.79 -45.89
CA THR A 163 7.50 9.25 -45.94
C THR A 163 7.90 9.70 -44.53
N GLY A 164 9.17 10.10 -44.37
CA GLY A 164 9.84 10.33 -43.09
C GLY A 164 9.29 11.49 -42.26
N GLY A 165 8.31 11.20 -41.40
CA GLY A 165 7.99 12.02 -40.24
C GLY A 165 8.92 11.69 -39.07
N ASN A 166 9.71 12.66 -38.61
CA ASN A 166 10.69 12.56 -37.51
C ASN A 166 10.04 12.31 -36.13
N SER A 167 9.49 11.13 -35.89
CA SER A 167 9.24 10.63 -34.53
C SER A 167 10.31 9.59 -34.17
N THR A 168 11.57 10.03 -34.02
CA THR A 168 12.69 9.20 -33.56
C THR A 168 12.64 8.93 -32.04
N GLY A 169 11.44 8.75 -31.50
CA GLY A 169 11.23 8.29 -30.14
C GLY A 169 11.49 6.78 -30.06
N PRO A 170 12.15 6.28 -29.01
CA PRO A 170 12.29 4.83 -28.80
C PRO A 170 10.90 4.18 -28.64
N VAL A 171 10.67 3.12 -29.41
CA VAL A 171 9.50 2.25 -29.27
C VAL A 171 9.63 1.50 -27.96
N VAL A 172 8.86 1.88 -26.95
CA VAL A 172 8.69 1.08 -25.74
C VAL A 172 7.79 -0.11 -26.12
N THR A 173 8.18 -1.32 -25.75
CA THR A 173 7.44 -2.56 -26.12
C THR A 173 6.83 -3.25 -24.89
N GLY A 174 7.03 -2.70 -23.70
CA GLY A 174 6.81 -3.44 -22.45
C GLY A 174 7.87 -4.54 -22.27
N ALA A 175 9.02 -4.44 -22.96
CA ALA A 175 10.07 -5.45 -22.89
C ALA A 175 10.54 -5.64 -21.44
N GLY A 176 10.43 -6.88 -20.96
CA GLY A 176 10.78 -7.26 -19.59
C GLY A 176 9.61 -7.27 -18.61
N ALA A 177 8.42 -6.77 -18.98
CA ALA A 177 7.21 -7.05 -18.20
C ALA A 177 6.82 -8.53 -18.34
N SER A 178 6.59 -9.19 -17.21
CA SER A 178 5.99 -10.53 -17.16
C SER A 178 4.48 -10.48 -17.35
N LEU A 179 3.85 -9.35 -17.02
CA LEU A 179 2.42 -9.12 -17.16
C LEU A 179 2.18 -7.63 -17.47
N VAL A 180 1.26 -7.34 -18.39
CA VAL A 180 0.79 -5.99 -18.68
C VAL A 180 -0.71 -5.92 -18.38
N ILE A 181 -1.10 -4.96 -17.54
CA ILE A 181 -2.48 -4.79 -17.07
C ILE A 181 -3.02 -3.44 -17.59
N PRO A 182 -4.19 -3.42 -18.26
CA PRO A 182 -4.82 -2.18 -18.67
C PRO A 182 -5.47 -1.43 -17.49
N ILE A 183 -5.43 -0.10 -17.54
CA ILE A 183 -6.17 0.77 -16.62
C ILE A 183 -7.31 1.44 -17.38
N ASP A 184 -8.54 1.30 -16.90
CA ASP A 184 -9.64 2.13 -17.39
C ASP A 184 -9.58 3.53 -16.76
N LEU A 185 -9.01 4.48 -17.51
CA LEU A 185 -8.87 5.88 -17.10
C LEU A 185 -10.20 6.58 -16.76
N ARG A 186 -11.35 6.05 -17.24
CA ARG A 186 -12.67 6.66 -16.97
C ARG A 186 -13.18 6.30 -15.58
N THR A 187 -12.84 5.11 -15.10
CA THR A 187 -13.39 4.55 -13.86
C THR A 187 -12.35 4.37 -12.77
N VAL A 188 -11.07 4.63 -13.08
CA VAL A 188 -9.97 4.60 -12.12
C VAL A 188 -10.21 5.55 -10.95
N ARG A 189 -10.11 4.99 -9.75
CA ARG A 189 -10.40 5.65 -8.48
C ARG A 189 -9.64 5.00 -7.33
N VAL A 190 -9.62 5.71 -6.21
CA VAL A 190 -9.14 5.21 -4.93
C VAL A 190 -10.34 4.83 -4.09
N GLU A 191 -10.34 3.62 -3.55
CA GLU A 191 -11.47 3.08 -2.77
C GLU A 191 -10.95 2.31 -1.55
N ALA A 192 -11.63 2.47 -0.41
CA ALA A 192 -11.32 1.72 0.80
C ALA A 192 -11.98 0.33 0.71
N VAL A 193 -11.17 -0.72 0.65
CA VAL A 193 -11.61 -2.11 0.52
C VAL A 193 -11.09 -2.88 1.73
N ARG A 194 -11.99 -3.38 2.59
CA ARG A 194 -11.63 -4.17 3.80
C ARG A 194 -10.55 -3.48 4.67
N GLY A 195 -10.63 -2.17 4.81
CA GLY A 195 -9.72 -1.39 5.65
C GLY A 195 -8.38 -1.00 5.02
N VAL A 196 -8.15 -1.30 3.74
CA VAL A 196 -6.99 -0.83 2.98
C VAL A 196 -7.40 0.06 1.82
N TRP A 197 -6.53 0.97 1.43
CA TRP A 197 -6.73 1.86 0.29
C TRP A 197 -6.23 1.19 -0.98
N CYS A 198 -7.15 0.94 -1.91
CA CYS A 198 -6.84 0.32 -3.18
C CYS A 198 -7.00 1.32 -4.32
N LEU A 199 -6.04 1.33 -5.26
CA LEU A 199 -6.22 1.94 -6.56
C LEU A 199 -6.83 0.90 -7.48
N ARG A 200 -8.01 1.19 -8.02
CA ARG A 200 -8.78 0.24 -8.81
C ARG A 200 -9.60 0.94 -9.87
N ASP A 201 -10.04 0.18 -10.86
CA ASP A 201 -11.11 0.60 -11.76
C ASP A 201 -12.35 -0.27 -11.53
N ASP A 202 -13.31 -0.25 -12.46
CA ASP A 202 -14.53 -1.05 -12.34
C ASP A 202 -14.27 -2.56 -12.37
N GLU A 203 -13.20 -3.01 -13.01
CA GLU A 203 -12.93 -4.42 -13.30
C GLU A 203 -11.83 -5.00 -12.42
N ASN A 204 -10.82 -4.20 -12.07
CA ASN A 204 -9.60 -4.69 -11.44
C ASN A 204 -9.14 -3.84 -10.27
N ILE A 205 -8.58 -4.50 -9.26
CA ILE A 205 -7.74 -3.86 -8.25
C ILE A 205 -6.31 -3.86 -8.78
N HIS A 206 -5.77 -2.67 -9.03
CA HIS A 206 -4.44 -2.48 -9.59
C HIS A 206 -3.36 -2.51 -8.51
N PHE A 207 -3.59 -1.80 -7.40
CA PHE A 207 -2.63 -1.71 -6.31
C PHE A 207 -3.33 -1.63 -4.96
N ASN A 208 -2.68 -2.18 -3.94
CA ASN A 208 -3.07 -2.10 -2.54
C ASN A 208 -2.02 -1.28 -1.78
N PHE A 209 -2.41 -0.09 -1.31
CA PHE A 209 -1.56 0.85 -0.57
C PHE A 209 -1.65 0.68 0.95
N GLY A 210 -2.27 -0.41 1.42
CA GLY A 210 -2.42 -0.68 2.85
C GLY A 210 -3.19 0.45 3.54
N PRO A 211 -2.75 0.93 4.71
CA PRO A 211 -3.43 2.00 5.44
C PRO A 211 -3.14 3.42 4.89
N VAL A 212 -2.26 3.57 3.90
CA VAL A 212 -1.75 4.89 3.47
C VAL A 212 -2.58 5.48 2.32
N LYS A 213 -3.66 6.20 2.67
CA LYS A 213 -4.55 6.86 1.69
C LYS A 213 -3.82 7.80 0.75
N ALA A 214 -2.90 8.60 1.29
CA ALA A 214 -2.21 9.64 0.55
C ALA A 214 -1.40 9.08 -0.63
N ASP A 215 -0.75 7.93 -0.46
CA ASP A 215 0.02 7.27 -1.53
C ASP A 215 -0.91 6.77 -2.65
N ALA A 216 -2.10 6.26 -2.31
CA ALA A 216 -3.10 5.84 -3.28
C ALA A 216 -3.66 7.03 -4.07
N GLU A 217 -3.98 8.14 -3.39
CA GLU A 217 -4.43 9.38 -4.03
C GLU A 217 -3.34 9.99 -4.92
N GLN A 218 -2.08 9.93 -4.48
CA GLN A 218 -0.93 10.34 -5.29
C GLN A 218 -0.83 9.51 -6.58
N ALA A 219 -0.97 8.18 -6.49
CA ALA A 219 -0.96 7.31 -7.67
C ALA A 219 -2.10 7.63 -8.64
N LEU A 220 -3.32 7.88 -8.14
CA LEU A 220 -4.45 8.30 -8.97
C LEU A 220 -4.20 9.63 -9.67
N ALA A 221 -3.65 10.62 -8.95
CA ALA A 221 -3.35 11.94 -9.51
C ALA A 221 -2.29 11.84 -10.61
N VAL A 222 -1.24 11.03 -10.39
CA VAL A 222 -0.19 10.74 -11.38
C VAL A 222 -0.76 10.06 -12.63
N ILE A 223 -1.62 9.05 -12.48
CA ILE A 223 -2.30 8.40 -13.61
C ILE A 223 -3.07 9.43 -14.45
N ARG A 224 -3.84 10.31 -13.81
CA ARG A 224 -4.64 11.32 -14.52
C ARG A 224 -3.79 12.41 -15.16
N ARG A 225 -2.73 12.86 -14.48
CA ARG A 225 -1.84 13.92 -14.98
C ARG A 225 -1.06 13.48 -16.21
N TYR A 226 -0.51 12.27 -16.21
CA TYR A 226 0.34 11.78 -17.30
C TYR A 226 -0.39 10.84 -18.27
N GLY A 227 -1.66 10.49 -18.03
CA GLY A 227 -2.44 9.61 -18.91
C GLY A 227 -1.96 8.16 -18.92
N PHE A 228 -1.33 7.67 -17.85
CA PHE A 228 -0.85 6.30 -17.76
C PHE A 228 -1.99 5.28 -17.82
N ASN A 229 -2.07 4.52 -18.90
CA ASN A 229 -3.18 3.60 -19.19
C ASN A 229 -2.79 2.11 -19.12
N ARG A 230 -1.55 1.81 -18.70
CA ARG A 230 -1.02 0.46 -18.53
C ARG A 230 -0.14 0.37 -17.29
N ILE A 231 -0.13 -0.82 -16.69
CA ILE A 231 0.81 -1.23 -15.64
C ILE A 231 1.66 -2.36 -16.19
N GLY A 232 2.98 -2.19 -16.18
CA GLY A 232 3.91 -3.28 -16.41
C GLY A 232 4.33 -3.89 -15.08
N VAL A 233 4.25 -5.21 -14.96
CA VAL A 233 4.71 -5.96 -13.78
C VAL A 233 5.93 -6.77 -14.18
N VAL A 234 6.98 -6.73 -13.37
CA VAL A 234 8.18 -7.54 -13.53
C VAL A 234 8.24 -8.54 -12.38
N GLY A 235 8.66 -9.77 -12.68
CA GLY A 235 8.82 -10.85 -11.71
C GLY A 235 7.59 -11.75 -11.59
N GLN A 236 7.83 -13.04 -11.37
CA GLN A 236 6.81 -14.07 -11.15
C GLN A 236 7.39 -15.15 -10.20
N PRO A 237 6.58 -15.74 -9.30
CA PRO A 237 5.17 -15.43 -9.04
C PRO A 237 4.96 -14.19 -8.16
N THR A 238 6.02 -13.68 -7.51
CA THR A 238 5.97 -12.47 -6.68
C THR A 238 6.52 -11.28 -7.45
N PRO A 239 5.71 -10.24 -7.73
CA PRO A 239 6.17 -9.03 -8.39
C PRO A 239 7.38 -8.42 -7.68
N VAL A 240 8.40 -8.05 -8.47
CA VAL A 240 9.60 -7.37 -7.98
C VAL A 240 9.60 -5.90 -8.28
N MET A 241 8.78 -5.46 -9.24
CA MET A 241 8.68 -4.08 -9.71
C MET A 241 7.38 -3.96 -10.50
N SER A 242 6.64 -2.89 -10.23
CA SER A 242 5.47 -2.49 -11.01
C SER A 242 5.66 -1.06 -11.47
N TYR A 243 5.32 -0.77 -12.73
CA TYR A 243 5.52 0.55 -13.30
C TYR A 243 4.40 1.00 -14.20
N PHE A 244 4.16 2.32 -14.24
CA PHE A 244 3.22 2.93 -15.17
C PHE A 244 3.89 3.26 -16.51
N PHE A 245 3.14 3.14 -17.60
CA PHE A 245 3.54 3.63 -18.93
C PHE A 245 2.31 3.94 -19.79
N VAL A 246 2.53 4.65 -20.90
CA VAL A 246 1.46 4.96 -21.87
C VAL A 246 1.58 4.03 -23.07
N SER A 247 0.45 3.43 -23.43
CA SER A 247 0.29 2.69 -24.67
C SER A 247 -0.69 3.31 -25.63
N SER A 248 -0.25 3.47 -26.88
CA SER A 248 -1.03 4.04 -27.99
C SER A 248 -2.07 3.06 -28.53
N ASP A 249 -2.35 1.98 -27.81
CA ASP A 249 -3.23 0.91 -28.23
C ASP A 249 -4.69 1.39 -28.31
N GLU A 250 -5.05 1.88 -29.50
CA GLU A 250 -6.40 2.27 -29.92
C GLU A 250 -7.32 1.04 -30.08
N LEU A 251 -6.75 -0.17 -30.03
CA LEU A 251 -7.45 -1.46 -30.07
C LEU A 251 -7.76 -1.98 -28.67
N LEU A 252 -8.16 -1.09 -27.74
CA LEU A 252 -8.84 -1.57 -26.53
C LEU A 252 -9.98 -2.50 -26.99
N PRO A 253 -10.02 -3.77 -26.56
CA PRO A 253 -11.16 -4.62 -26.87
C PRO A 253 -12.40 -3.84 -26.45
N ALA A 254 -13.32 -3.65 -27.41
CA ALA A 254 -14.55 -2.91 -27.20
C ALA A 254 -15.15 -3.36 -25.87
N LYS A 255 -15.37 -2.39 -24.96
CA LYS A 255 -15.96 -2.55 -23.60
C LYS A 255 -16.24 -4.02 -23.29
N VAL A 256 -15.34 -4.69 -22.58
CA VAL A 256 -15.67 -6.00 -22.02
C VAL A 256 -17.00 -5.80 -21.28
N ASP A 257 -18.01 -6.55 -21.68
CA ASP A 257 -19.35 -6.36 -21.14
C ASP A 257 -19.25 -6.41 -19.62
N LYS A 258 -19.78 -5.37 -18.95
CA LYS A 258 -19.87 -5.24 -17.47
C LYS A 258 -20.84 -6.26 -16.88
N GLY A 259 -20.88 -7.45 -17.45
CA GLY A 259 -21.74 -8.55 -17.07
C GLY A 259 -21.40 -9.09 -15.68
N PRO A 260 -22.24 -10.00 -15.18
CA PRO A 260 -22.09 -10.59 -13.86
C PRO A 260 -20.70 -11.22 -13.61
N PHE A 261 -20.03 -11.71 -14.66
CA PHE A 261 -18.70 -12.31 -14.56
C PHE A 261 -17.61 -11.31 -14.15
N ALA A 262 -17.62 -10.08 -14.68
CA ALA A 262 -16.63 -9.06 -14.30
C ALA A 262 -16.76 -8.68 -12.82
N ARG A 263 -18.00 -8.57 -12.32
CA ARG A 263 -18.28 -8.33 -10.89
C ARG A 263 -17.81 -9.49 -10.01
N ALA A 264 -18.05 -10.73 -10.44
CA ALA A 264 -17.59 -11.91 -9.72
C ALA A 264 -16.04 -12.00 -9.67
N ALA A 265 -15.36 -11.69 -10.78
CA ALA A 265 -13.90 -11.67 -10.84
C ALA A 265 -13.30 -10.61 -9.90
N LEU A 266 -13.87 -9.40 -9.90
CA LEU A 266 -13.49 -8.35 -8.97
C LEU A 266 -13.73 -8.77 -7.51
N GLN A 267 -14.88 -9.38 -7.21
CA GLN A 267 -15.16 -9.85 -5.86
C GLN A 267 -14.14 -10.91 -5.42
N ALA A 268 -13.75 -11.82 -6.31
CA ALA A 268 -12.69 -12.78 -6.05
C ALA A 268 -11.33 -12.10 -5.78
N GLN A 269 -11.01 -11.00 -6.48
CA GLN A 269 -9.82 -10.19 -6.18
C GLN A 269 -9.90 -9.55 -4.79
N ILE A 270 -11.06 -9.01 -4.39
CA ILE A 270 -11.31 -8.44 -3.05
C ILE A 270 -11.12 -9.50 -1.96
N ASP A 271 -11.65 -10.70 -2.18
CA ASP A 271 -11.56 -11.80 -1.22
C ASP A 271 -10.14 -12.39 -1.16
N GLY A 272 -9.43 -12.35 -2.28
CA GLY A 272 -8.04 -12.77 -2.45
C GLY A 272 -6.98 -11.76 -1.98
N LEU A 273 -7.38 -10.57 -1.51
CA LEU A 273 -6.44 -9.62 -0.93
C LEU A 273 -5.70 -10.25 0.26
N THR A 274 -4.39 -10.39 0.12
CA THR A 274 -3.52 -10.94 1.18
C THR A 274 -3.30 -9.92 2.30
N ARG A 275 -3.36 -8.63 1.99
CA ARG A 275 -3.21 -7.50 2.91
C ARG A 275 -4.52 -6.75 3.07
N VAL A 276 -5.05 -6.69 4.28
CA VAL A 276 -6.31 -6.02 4.63
C VAL A 276 -6.14 -5.26 5.95
N GLY A 277 -7.12 -4.47 6.38
CA GLY A 277 -7.11 -3.86 7.71
C GLY A 277 -7.50 -4.87 8.80
N ILE A 278 -7.13 -4.59 10.05
CA ILE A 278 -7.51 -5.41 11.20
C ILE A 278 -8.91 -4.98 11.67
N PRO A 279 -9.92 -5.85 11.60
CA PRO A 279 -11.27 -5.49 12.03
C PRO A 279 -11.34 -5.45 13.57
N ILE A 280 -11.76 -4.30 14.10
CA ILE A 280 -11.97 -4.06 15.53
C ILE A 280 -13.42 -3.63 15.74
N ALA A 281 -14.13 -4.34 16.61
CA ALA A 281 -15.53 -4.07 16.89
C ALA A 281 -15.72 -2.62 17.39
N GLY A 282 -16.66 -1.88 16.78
CA GLY A 282 -16.96 -0.49 17.13
C GLY A 282 -15.96 0.56 16.63
N VAL A 283 -14.78 0.17 16.15
CA VAL A 283 -13.76 1.10 15.63
C VAL A 283 -13.68 1.03 14.10
N GLY A 284 -13.96 -0.14 13.51
CA GLY A 284 -13.78 -0.38 12.08
C GLY A 284 -12.47 -1.09 11.80
N PHE A 285 -11.71 -0.66 10.80
CA PHE A 285 -10.44 -1.27 10.45
C PHE A 285 -9.27 -0.42 10.95
N VAL A 286 -8.27 -1.07 11.53
CA VAL A 286 -7.04 -0.43 12.01
C VAL A 286 -5.81 -1.16 11.50
N GLY A 287 -4.70 -0.45 11.34
CA GLY A 287 -3.42 -1.05 10.96
C GLY A 287 -3.48 -1.90 9.69
N GLU A 288 -2.65 -2.93 9.66
CA GLU A 288 -2.47 -3.82 8.53
C GLU A 288 -2.42 -5.28 9.01
N MET A 289 -3.13 -6.16 8.31
CA MET A 289 -3.16 -7.60 8.52
C MET A 289 -2.77 -8.31 7.22
N VAL A 290 -1.75 -9.14 7.28
CA VAL A 290 -1.29 -10.00 6.19
C VAL A 290 -1.61 -11.44 6.52
N ARG A 291 -2.27 -12.15 5.59
CA ARG A 291 -2.44 -13.60 5.69
C ARG A 291 -1.14 -14.31 5.38
N ILE A 292 -0.74 -15.22 6.26
CA ILE A 292 0.50 -16.00 6.13
C ILE A 292 0.17 -17.49 6.12
N ASP A 293 0.94 -18.25 5.34
CA ASP A 293 0.92 -19.71 5.40
C ASP A 293 2.05 -20.16 6.32
N PRO A 294 1.75 -20.71 7.52
CA PRO A 294 2.79 -21.11 8.48
C PRO A 294 3.73 -22.18 7.93
N ARG A 295 3.31 -22.93 6.89
CA ARG A 295 4.14 -23.97 6.26
C ARG A 295 5.08 -23.43 5.19
N LYS A 296 4.88 -22.19 4.75
CA LYS A 296 5.67 -21.52 3.70
C LYS A 296 6.46 -20.33 4.24
N LEU A 297 6.83 -20.38 5.52
CA LEU A 297 7.75 -19.41 6.09
C LEU A 297 9.14 -19.65 5.53
N ASP A 298 9.76 -18.58 5.04
CA ASP A 298 11.09 -18.58 4.44
C ASP A 298 12.09 -17.89 5.37
N VAL A 299 13.32 -18.41 5.39
CA VAL A 299 14.45 -17.82 6.11
C VAL A 299 15.47 -17.42 5.07
N ARG A 300 15.61 -16.12 4.85
CA ARG A 300 16.49 -15.59 3.81
C ARG A 300 17.33 -14.43 4.33
N LYS A 301 18.38 -14.13 3.58
CA LYS A 301 19.24 -12.97 3.83
C LYS A 301 18.65 -11.74 3.16
N ASP A 302 18.47 -10.66 3.91
CA ASP A 302 18.01 -9.35 3.44
C ASP A 302 19.02 -8.29 3.91
N GLY A 303 19.95 -7.94 3.01
CA GLY A 303 21.10 -7.12 3.34
C GLY A 303 22.07 -7.83 4.30
N GLY A 304 22.31 -7.22 5.46
CA GLY A 304 23.17 -7.78 6.52
C GLY A 304 22.46 -8.75 7.45
N ASP A 305 21.13 -8.81 7.40
CA ASP A 305 20.31 -9.54 8.37
C ASP A 305 19.71 -10.81 7.78
N TRP A 306 19.56 -11.83 8.63
CA TRP A 306 18.66 -12.95 8.40
C TRP A 306 17.26 -12.58 8.84
N VAL A 307 16.30 -12.81 7.97
CA VAL A 307 14.90 -12.47 8.19
C VAL A 307 14.02 -13.69 8.05
N VAL A 308 12.96 -13.74 8.87
CA VAL A 308 11.85 -14.68 8.65
C VAL A 308 10.79 -13.93 7.86
N ALA A 309 10.37 -14.49 6.73
CA ALA A 309 9.43 -13.86 5.81
C ALA A 309 8.32 -14.82 5.40
N SER A 310 7.17 -14.27 5.01
CA SER A 310 6.12 -14.97 4.27
C SER A 310 5.97 -14.27 2.91
N GLY A 311 6.50 -14.88 1.85
CA GLY A 311 6.57 -14.24 0.53
C GLY A 311 7.40 -12.95 0.53
N ALA A 312 6.76 -11.80 0.29
CA ALA A 312 7.39 -10.49 0.31
C ALA A 312 7.45 -9.85 1.71
N ASP A 313 6.66 -10.37 2.65
CA ASP A 313 6.46 -9.77 3.97
C ASP A 313 7.45 -10.28 4.99
N VAL A 314 8.27 -9.37 5.51
CA VAL A 314 9.21 -9.64 6.60
C VAL A 314 8.45 -9.63 7.92
N LEU A 315 8.47 -10.78 8.61
CA LEU A 315 7.83 -10.99 9.91
C LEU A 315 8.74 -10.61 11.07
N GLY A 316 10.05 -10.79 10.91
CA GLY A 316 11.06 -10.45 11.93
C GLY A 316 12.48 -10.42 11.36
N ARG A 317 13.36 -9.63 11.98
CA ARG A 317 14.78 -9.51 11.63
C ARG A 317 15.64 -10.04 12.79
N PHE A 318 16.56 -10.96 12.49
CA PHE A 318 17.32 -11.73 13.49
C PHE A 318 18.83 -11.46 13.42
N GLY A 319 19.23 -10.34 12.80
CA GLY A 319 20.62 -9.92 12.72
C GLY A 319 21.47 -10.89 11.89
N PRO A 320 22.78 -11.03 12.16
CA PRO A 320 23.67 -11.87 11.36
C PRO A 320 23.50 -13.38 11.62
N SER A 321 22.64 -13.79 12.55
CA SER A 321 22.52 -15.19 12.98
C SER A 321 21.41 -15.94 12.25
N GLU A 322 21.81 -16.77 11.28
CA GLU A 322 20.88 -17.66 10.57
C GLU A 322 20.17 -18.63 11.51
N TRP A 323 20.89 -19.16 12.49
CA TRP A 323 20.36 -20.16 13.42
C TRP A 323 19.15 -19.62 14.20
N ILE A 324 19.23 -18.38 14.69
CA ILE A 324 18.13 -17.73 15.43
C ILE A 324 16.93 -17.50 14.51
N ALA A 325 17.17 -17.09 13.25
CA ALA A 325 16.09 -16.92 12.27
C ALA A 325 15.39 -18.26 11.96
N ARG A 326 16.16 -19.35 11.77
CA ARG A 326 15.60 -20.70 11.56
C ARG A 326 14.80 -21.19 12.76
N ASP A 327 15.30 -20.96 13.96
CA ASP A 327 14.58 -21.33 15.18
C ASP A 327 13.28 -20.54 15.34
N ALA A 328 13.31 -19.25 15.02
CA ALA A 328 12.12 -18.42 15.02
C ALA A 328 11.10 -18.85 13.96
N ALA A 329 11.53 -19.21 12.74
CA ALA A 329 10.64 -19.73 11.70
C ALA A 329 9.96 -21.04 12.12
N ARG A 330 10.69 -21.96 12.78
CA ARG A 330 10.10 -23.18 13.36
C ARG A 330 9.05 -22.84 14.42
N THR A 331 9.41 -21.96 15.35
CA THR A 331 8.53 -21.49 16.43
C THR A 331 7.23 -20.88 15.88
N LEU A 332 7.33 -20.06 14.82
CA LEU A 332 6.16 -19.46 14.16
C LEU A 332 5.31 -20.49 13.41
N SER A 333 5.95 -21.46 12.74
CA SER A 333 5.26 -22.56 12.06
C SER A 333 4.49 -23.45 13.03
N ASP A 334 5.12 -23.83 14.15
CA ASP A 334 4.53 -24.67 15.20
C ASP A 334 3.36 -23.96 15.91
N GLY A 335 3.45 -22.64 16.07
CA GLY A 335 2.37 -21.79 16.59
C GLY A 335 1.15 -21.71 15.67
N ARG A 336 1.25 -22.17 14.42
CA ARG A 336 0.20 -22.14 13.39
C ARG A 336 -0.39 -20.74 13.19
N PHE A 337 0.44 -19.70 13.25
CA PHE A 337 0.01 -18.35 12.97
C PHE A 337 -0.47 -18.23 11.53
N THR A 338 -1.67 -17.69 11.34
CA THR A 338 -2.32 -17.54 10.03
C THR A 338 -2.40 -16.09 9.60
N GLU A 339 -2.28 -15.16 10.53
CA GLU A 339 -2.26 -13.74 10.25
C GLU A 339 -1.13 -13.05 10.99
N PHE A 340 -0.45 -12.13 10.30
CA PHE A 340 0.53 -11.20 10.86
C PHE A 340 -0.03 -9.80 10.80
N CYS A 341 -0.10 -9.14 11.95
CA CYS A 341 -0.73 -7.84 12.11
C CYS A 341 0.30 -6.79 12.52
N LYS A 342 0.17 -5.58 11.98
CA LYS A 342 0.95 -4.40 12.34
C LYS A 342 -0.01 -3.25 12.66
N VAL A 343 0.16 -2.61 13.81
CA VAL A 343 -0.65 -1.45 14.19
C VAL A 343 0.27 -0.31 14.64
N GLY A 344 -0.08 0.89 14.21
CA GLY A 344 0.61 2.10 14.63
C GLY A 344 1.92 2.37 13.89
N SER A 345 2.45 3.58 14.07
CA SER A 345 3.72 4.04 13.50
C SER A 345 4.93 3.45 14.22
N ALA A 346 4.80 3.10 15.51
CA ALA A 346 5.83 2.34 16.21
C ALA A 346 5.94 0.88 15.72
N GLY A 347 4.96 0.44 14.91
CA GLY A 347 4.97 -0.88 14.31
C GLY A 347 4.73 -2.00 15.32
N LEU A 348 3.76 -1.83 16.22
CA LEU A 348 3.35 -2.93 17.11
C LEU A 348 2.93 -4.12 16.26
N THR A 349 3.66 -5.22 16.39
CA THR A 349 3.38 -6.45 15.66
C THR A 349 2.72 -7.48 16.57
N PHE A 350 1.79 -8.25 16.02
CA PHE A 350 1.23 -9.43 16.69
C PHE A 350 0.77 -10.45 15.66
N PHE A 351 0.51 -11.68 16.13
CA PHE A 351 0.02 -12.76 15.29
C PHE A 351 -1.38 -13.18 15.74
N LEU A 352 -2.16 -13.70 14.80
CA LEU A 352 -3.44 -14.36 15.09
C LEU A 352 -3.44 -15.80 14.55
N VAL A 353 -4.32 -16.61 15.12
CA VAL A 353 -4.62 -17.98 14.70
C VAL A 353 -6.11 -18.04 14.37
N ASN A 354 -6.44 -18.05 13.09
CA ASN A 354 -7.78 -17.96 12.52
C ASN A 354 -8.57 -16.79 13.11
N GLY A 355 -7.98 -15.59 13.10
CA GLY A 355 -8.60 -14.37 13.62
C GLY A 355 -8.69 -14.27 15.15
N LYS A 356 -8.03 -15.16 15.91
CA LYS A 356 -8.02 -15.14 17.39
C LYS A 356 -6.61 -14.98 17.94
N ALA A 357 -6.51 -14.43 19.16
CA ALA A 357 -5.23 -14.37 19.88
C ALA A 357 -4.66 -15.78 20.11
N PRO A 358 -3.34 -15.98 19.96
CA PRO A 358 -2.71 -17.25 20.24
C PRO A 358 -2.69 -17.52 21.74
N THR A 359 -3.16 -18.71 22.12
CA THR A 359 -3.22 -19.18 23.52
C THR A 359 -2.09 -20.15 23.86
N ARG A 360 -1.29 -20.55 22.88
CA ARG A 360 -0.14 -21.45 23.04
C ARG A 360 1.13 -20.69 22.67
N VAL A 361 1.75 -20.09 23.67
CA VAL A 361 3.07 -19.49 23.52
C VAL A 361 4.12 -20.60 23.67
N PRO A 362 5.05 -20.76 22.71
CA PRO A 362 6.12 -21.75 22.82
C PRO A 362 6.98 -21.51 24.08
N PHE A 363 7.39 -22.58 24.76
CA PHE A 363 8.13 -22.50 26.03
C PHE A 363 9.48 -21.75 25.93
N THR A 364 10.04 -21.63 24.73
CA THR A 364 11.29 -20.91 24.46
C THR A 364 11.13 -19.39 24.47
N VAL A 365 9.89 -18.88 24.45
CA VAL A 365 9.60 -17.46 24.31
C VAL A 365 9.52 -16.80 25.68
N GLN A 366 10.31 -15.74 25.87
CA GLN A 366 10.21 -14.91 27.06
C GLN A 366 8.94 -14.05 26.97
N GLY A 367 8.01 -14.26 27.89
CA GLY A 367 6.75 -13.53 27.92
C GLY A 367 6.58 -12.74 29.21
N ARG A 368 6.24 -11.46 29.07
CA ARG A 368 5.92 -10.55 30.18
C ARG A 368 4.41 -10.35 30.23
N ARG A 369 3.79 -10.69 31.36
CA ARG A 369 2.37 -10.42 31.59
C ARG A 369 2.11 -8.94 31.85
N PHE A 370 0.93 -8.47 31.45
CA PHE A 370 0.40 -7.13 31.73
C PHE A 370 -1.12 -7.20 31.92
N ASP A 371 -1.72 -6.24 32.63
CA ASP A 371 -3.18 -6.19 32.82
C ASP A 371 -3.85 -5.29 31.76
N PRO A 372 -4.67 -5.84 30.84
CA PRO A 372 -5.32 -5.07 29.79
C PRO A 372 -6.27 -4.00 30.31
N THR A 373 -6.80 -4.17 31.52
CA THR A 373 -7.75 -3.23 32.13
C THR A 373 -7.03 -2.03 32.77
N ALA A 374 -5.81 -2.23 33.25
CA ALA A 374 -4.97 -1.19 33.85
C ALA A 374 -4.19 -0.36 32.81
N MET A 375 -4.24 -0.74 31.53
CA MET A 375 -3.53 -0.04 30.46
C MET A 375 -4.01 1.41 30.30
N LYS A 376 -3.07 2.34 30.20
CA LYS A 376 -3.33 3.78 29.98
C LYS A 376 -2.32 4.37 29.02
N VAL A 377 -2.77 5.35 28.24
CA VAL A 377 -1.90 6.19 27.43
C VAL A 377 -1.40 7.34 28.29
N GLN A 378 -0.08 7.50 28.37
CA GLN A 378 0.54 8.61 29.11
C GLN A 378 1.84 9.05 28.45
N GLN A 379 2.28 10.27 28.74
CA GLN A 379 3.61 10.72 28.33
C GLN A 379 4.67 10.06 29.21
N PHE A 380 5.65 9.43 28.57
CA PHE A 380 6.80 8.80 29.23
C PHE A 380 8.06 9.35 28.57
N GLY A 381 8.92 10.06 29.29
CA GLY A 381 10.18 10.58 28.73
C GLY A 381 10.00 11.47 27.48
N GLY A 382 8.95 12.29 27.42
CA GLY A 382 8.70 13.23 26.32
C GLY A 382 8.07 12.63 25.05
N HIS A 383 7.72 11.34 25.05
CA HIS A 383 6.94 10.70 23.99
C HIS A 383 5.67 10.08 24.56
N TRP A 384 4.68 9.80 23.70
CA TRP A 384 3.48 9.07 24.12
C TRP A 384 3.78 7.58 24.19
N ALA A 385 3.28 6.94 25.25
CA ALA A 385 3.43 5.51 25.44
C ALA A 385 2.17 4.89 26.05
N VAL A 386 1.93 3.64 25.70
CA VAL A 386 0.97 2.78 26.38
C VAL A 386 1.69 2.12 27.56
N THR A 387 1.12 2.25 28.75
CA THR A 387 1.72 1.74 29.98
C THR A 387 0.74 0.87 30.76
N ASP A 388 1.25 -0.10 31.51
CA ASP A 388 0.52 -0.91 32.47
C ASP A 388 1.09 -0.64 33.86
N ASN A 389 0.28 -0.06 34.76
CA ASN A 389 0.69 0.33 36.11
C ASN A 389 2.00 1.16 36.12
N GLY A 390 2.12 2.11 35.17
CA GLY A 390 3.31 2.95 35.00
C GLY A 390 4.49 2.27 34.29
N ARG A 391 4.40 0.96 34.01
CA ARG A 391 5.42 0.21 33.26
C ARG A 391 5.20 0.39 31.76
N HIS A 392 6.22 0.88 31.06
CA HIS A 392 6.20 1.04 29.60
C HIS A 392 5.94 -0.28 28.88
N LEU A 393 4.99 -0.28 27.93
CA LEU A 393 4.69 -1.40 27.02
C LEU A 393 5.02 -1.07 25.56
N PHE A 394 4.44 0.01 25.02
CA PHE A 394 4.57 0.37 23.60
C PHE A 394 4.75 1.88 23.44
N ASP A 395 5.55 2.28 22.47
CA ASP A 395 5.63 3.67 22.02
C ASP A 395 4.48 3.98 21.05
N CYS A 396 4.00 5.22 21.05
CA CYS A 396 3.08 5.74 20.06
C CYS A 396 3.40 7.20 19.74
N VAL A 397 3.06 7.67 18.54
CA VAL A 397 3.33 9.07 18.14
C VAL A 397 2.30 10.03 18.72
N SER A 398 1.09 9.54 19.05
CA SER A 398 0.02 10.35 19.61
C SER A 398 -0.81 9.60 20.65
N ALA A 399 -1.62 10.35 21.40
CA ALA A 399 -2.54 9.76 22.37
C ALA A 399 -3.64 8.92 21.70
N GLU A 400 -4.15 9.35 20.54
CA GLU A 400 -5.20 8.65 19.78
C GLU A 400 -4.72 7.30 19.26
N GLU A 401 -3.45 7.22 18.83
CA GLU A 401 -2.83 5.95 18.45
C GLU A 401 -2.72 5.03 19.65
N GLY A 402 -2.27 5.52 20.81
CA GLY A 402 -2.21 4.75 22.05
C GLY A 402 -3.57 4.16 22.44
N GLU A 403 -4.64 4.96 22.33
CA GLU A 403 -6.01 4.49 22.61
C GLU A 403 -6.45 3.42 21.60
N THR A 404 -6.06 3.56 20.33
CA THR A 404 -6.30 2.55 19.30
C THR A 404 -5.59 1.24 19.64
N LEU A 405 -4.34 1.29 20.09
CA LEU A 405 -3.57 0.11 20.52
C LEU A 405 -4.24 -0.57 21.73
N ILE A 406 -4.70 0.19 22.72
CA ILE A 406 -5.44 -0.35 23.87
C ILE A 406 -6.71 -1.07 23.41
N ARG A 407 -7.47 -0.51 22.45
CA ARG A 407 -8.65 -1.17 21.89
C ARG A 407 -8.32 -2.46 21.17
N VAL A 408 -7.23 -2.50 20.40
CA VAL A 408 -6.75 -3.74 19.75
C VAL A 408 -6.43 -4.80 20.80
N VAL A 409 -5.67 -4.43 21.84
CA VAL A 409 -5.29 -5.32 22.94
C VAL A 409 -6.50 -5.90 23.65
N LYS A 410 -7.47 -5.04 23.99
CA LYS A 410 -8.73 -5.45 24.64
C LYS A 410 -9.62 -6.30 23.73
N ASN A 411 -9.73 -5.97 22.45
CA ASN A 411 -10.58 -6.69 21.48
C ASN A 411 -10.13 -8.14 21.31
N PHE A 412 -8.83 -8.40 21.23
CA PHE A 412 -8.28 -9.75 21.09
C PHE A 412 -8.00 -10.43 22.45
N GLY A 413 -8.05 -9.69 23.55
CA GLY A 413 -7.80 -10.21 24.89
C GLY A 413 -6.35 -10.62 25.11
N PHE A 414 -5.40 -9.86 24.56
CA PHE A 414 -3.97 -10.07 24.82
C PHE A 414 -3.62 -9.59 26.23
N ASP A 415 -2.84 -10.37 26.96
CA ASP A 415 -2.37 -10.07 28.33
C ASP A 415 -0.88 -10.41 28.53
N GLN A 416 -0.20 -10.83 27.45
CA GLN A 416 1.20 -11.21 27.46
C GLN A 416 1.94 -10.59 26.27
N LEU A 417 3.06 -9.93 26.54
CA LEU A 417 4.01 -9.44 25.55
C LEU A 417 5.18 -10.43 25.47
N CYS A 418 5.28 -11.09 24.33
CA CYS A 418 6.24 -12.13 24.04
C CYS A 418 7.37 -11.60 23.15
N HIS A 419 8.58 -12.12 23.34
CA HIS A 419 9.72 -11.80 22.49
C HIS A 419 10.45 -13.08 22.04
N LEU A 420 10.66 -13.19 20.73
CA LEU A 420 11.37 -14.28 20.09
C LEU A 420 12.64 -13.71 19.43
N GLY A 421 13.78 -13.95 20.06
CA GLY A 421 15.08 -13.43 19.64
C GLY A 421 16.00 -13.15 20.82
N PRO A 422 17.29 -12.84 20.57
CA PRO A 422 18.26 -12.56 21.62
C PRO A 422 18.05 -11.21 22.32
N SER A 423 17.34 -10.25 21.71
CA SER A 423 17.09 -8.94 22.30
C SER A 423 15.89 -8.24 21.66
N SER A 424 15.27 -7.27 22.35
CA SER A 424 14.14 -6.50 21.80
C SER A 424 14.41 -5.80 20.46
N LYS A 425 15.68 -5.57 20.10
CA LYS A 425 16.11 -4.98 18.81
C LYS A 425 16.31 -6.01 17.70
N VAL A 426 16.55 -7.28 18.07
CA VAL A 426 16.90 -8.37 17.17
C VAL A 426 15.97 -9.53 17.48
N GLY A 427 14.90 -9.65 16.70
CA GLY A 427 13.88 -10.66 16.88
C GLY A 427 12.51 -10.22 16.36
N VAL A 428 11.48 -10.88 16.87
CA VAL A 428 10.09 -10.46 16.71
C VAL A 428 9.42 -10.39 18.08
N SER A 429 8.81 -9.26 18.38
CA SER A 429 7.95 -9.09 19.55
C SER A 429 6.50 -9.27 19.12
N PHE A 430 5.70 -9.99 19.91
CA PHE A 430 4.30 -10.22 19.59
C PHE A 430 3.43 -10.36 20.83
N LEU A 431 2.12 -10.18 20.65
CA LEU A 431 1.14 -10.33 21.72
C LEU A 431 0.53 -11.73 21.74
N ALA A 432 0.27 -12.22 22.94
CA ALA A 432 -0.39 -13.49 23.18
C ALA A 432 -1.40 -13.39 24.33
N LYS A 433 -2.21 -14.44 24.46
CA LYS A 433 -3.16 -14.61 25.56
C LYS A 433 -2.69 -15.73 26.48
N GLY A 434 -2.53 -15.42 27.76
CA GLY A 434 -2.26 -16.36 28.83
C GLY A 434 -3.39 -17.36 28.98
N GLN A 435 -3.03 -18.60 29.34
CA GLN A 435 -3.99 -19.61 29.74
C GLN A 435 -4.49 -19.39 31.16
#